data_AF-A0A317PTJ0-F1
#
_entry.id   AF-A0A317PTJ0-F1
#
_cell.length_a   1.000
_cell.length_b   1.000
_cell.length_c   1.000
_cell.angle_alpha   90.00
_cell.angle_beta   90.00
_cell.angle_gamma   90.00
#
_symmetry.space_group_name_H-M   'P 1'
#
loop_
_entity.id
_entity.type
_entity.pdbx_description
1 polymer ?
#
loop_
_entity_poly.entity_id
_entity_poly.type
_entity_poly.pdbx_seq_one_letter_code
_entity_poly.pdbx_strand_id
1 'polypeptide(L)'
;MIRSGEIPDEPDLFDALYVFDTFIEPTSAHIQQLRFAVLCDLILKSSGNVSESAFKNASYEDWDFYNILKSKEEKQKDKKKSEIEAFKKFMGGK
;
A
#
# COMPACT_ATOMS: atom_id res chain seq x y z
N MET A 1 -14.69 5.83 -32.89
CA MET A 1 -13.44 6.49 -33.30
C MET A 1 -13.53 7.93 -32.79
N ILE A 2 -12.97 8.20 -31.62
CA ILE A 2 -13.00 9.53 -31.01
C ILE A 2 -11.91 10.36 -31.69
N ARG A 3 -12.27 11.47 -32.32
CA ARG A 3 -11.34 12.36 -33.01
C ARG A 3 -10.56 13.17 -31.98
N SER A 4 -9.24 13.10 -32.07
CA SER A 4 -8.31 13.92 -31.33
C SER A 4 -8.50 15.40 -31.68
N GLY A 5 -9.13 16.20 -30.82
CA GLY A 5 -9.10 17.65 -30.94
C GLY A 5 -10.30 18.43 -30.39
N GLU A 6 -11.42 17.79 -30.07
CA GLU A 6 -12.56 18.48 -29.45
C GLU A 6 -12.59 18.13 -27.96
N ILE A 7 -12.52 19.16 -27.09
CA ILE A 7 -12.85 19.01 -25.67
C ILE A 7 -14.32 18.57 -25.66
N PRO A 8 -14.69 17.42 -25.06
CA PRO A 8 -16.08 16.98 -25.01
C PRO A 8 -16.96 18.09 -24.41
N ASP A 9 -18.18 18.26 -24.90
CA ASP A 9 -19.14 19.21 -24.32
C ASP A 9 -19.15 19.03 -22.78
N GLU A 10 -19.17 20.14 -22.02
CA GLU A 10 -18.96 20.17 -20.55
C GLU A 10 -19.64 19.03 -19.73
N PRO A 11 -20.86 18.56 -20.06
CA PRO A 11 -21.49 17.42 -19.38
C PRO A 11 -20.73 16.09 -19.54
N ASP A 12 -20.22 15.81 -20.73
CA ASP A 12 -19.51 14.55 -21.03
C ASP A 12 -18.13 14.53 -20.37
N LEU A 13 -17.47 15.68 -20.27
CA LEU A 13 -16.20 15.82 -19.55
C LEU A 13 -16.40 15.67 -18.04
N PHE A 14 -17.46 16.27 -17.47
CA PHE A 14 -17.78 16.11 -16.05
C PHE A 14 -18.08 14.64 -15.71
N ASP A 15 -18.92 13.97 -16.50
CA ASP A 15 -19.26 12.56 -16.28
C ASP A 15 -18.02 11.65 -16.43
N ALA A 16 -17.16 11.92 -17.41
CA ALA A 16 -15.91 11.19 -17.57
C ALA A 16 -14.96 11.39 -16.39
N LEU A 17 -14.82 12.63 -15.88
CA LEU A 17 -14.01 12.94 -14.71
C LEU A 17 -14.59 12.34 -13.43
N TYR A 18 -15.91 12.38 -13.26
CA TYR A 18 -16.61 11.76 -12.14
C TYR A 18 -16.43 10.24 -12.13
N VAL A 19 -16.56 9.60 -13.30
CA VAL A 19 -16.31 8.15 -13.44
C VAL A 19 -14.85 7.84 -13.17
N PHE A 20 -13.93 8.67 -13.66
CA PHE A 20 -12.51 8.51 -13.41
C PHE A 20 -12.19 8.59 -11.91
N ASP A 21 -12.63 9.64 -11.22
CA ASP A 21 -12.38 9.84 -9.79
C ASP A 21 -13.11 8.80 -8.92
N THR A 22 -14.33 8.43 -9.27
CA THR A 22 -15.15 7.52 -8.44
C THR A 22 -14.77 6.06 -8.62
N PHE A 23 -14.44 5.64 -9.86
CA PHE A 23 -14.30 4.22 -10.20
C PHE A 23 -12.92 3.82 -10.74
N ILE A 24 -12.15 4.75 -11.31
CA ILE A 24 -10.85 4.45 -11.95
C ILE A 24 -9.68 4.83 -11.05
N GLU A 25 -9.76 5.96 -10.35
CA GLU A 25 -8.78 6.42 -9.38
C GLU A 25 -9.34 6.26 -7.95
N PRO A 26 -9.20 5.09 -7.32
CA PRO A 26 -9.79 4.89 -6.01
C PRO A 26 -9.23 5.90 -4.99
N THR A 27 -10.08 6.82 -4.54
CA THR A 27 -9.78 7.85 -3.53
C THR A 27 -9.96 7.34 -2.10
N SER A 28 -10.20 6.04 -1.89
CA SER A 28 -10.34 5.50 -0.54
C SER A 28 -9.04 5.69 0.26
N ALA A 29 -9.17 5.98 1.56
CA ALA A 29 -8.02 6.14 2.44
C ALA A 29 -7.08 4.92 2.40
N HIS A 30 -7.64 3.72 2.24
CA HIS A 30 -6.88 2.47 2.06
C HIS A 30 -5.97 2.54 0.84
N ILE A 31 -6.51 2.91 -0.33
CA ILE A 31 -5.76 2.94 -1.58
C ILE A 31 -4.74 4.08 -1.58
N GLN A 32 -5.09 5.26 -1.04
CA GLN A 32 -4.14 6.35 -0.90
C GLN A 32 -2.95 5.96 -0.01
N GLN A 33 -3.22 5.31 1.13
CA GLN A 33 -2.17 4.79 2.01
C GLN A 33 -1.32 3.72 1.33
N LEU A 34 -1.95 2.83 0.56
CA LEU A 34 -1.22 1.77 -0.16
C LEU A 34 -0.28 2.36 -1.20
N ARG A 35 -0.77 3.33 -1.99
CA ARG A 35 0.04 4.06 -2.98
C ARG A 35 1.23 4.75 -2.31
N PHE A 36 0.99 5.46 -1.20
CA PHE A 36 2.04 6.12 -0.43
C PHE A 36 3.09 5.13 0.09
N ALA A 37 2.65 4.04 0.72
CA ALA A 37 3.51 3.02 1.28
C ALA A 37 4.41 2.35 0.22
N VAL A 38 3.81 1.97 -0.91
CA VAL A 38 4.52 1.37 -2.05
C VAL A 38 5.53 2.34 -2.66
N LEU A 39 5.17 3.64 -2.76
CA LEU A 39 6.09 4.66 -3.25
C LEU A 39 7.31 4.81 -2.35
N CYS A 40 7.12 4.83 -1.03
CA CYS A 40 8.22 4.91 -0.07
C CYS A 40 9.14 3.67 -0.13
N ASP A 41 8.55 2.48 -0.23
CA ASP A 41 9.29 1.23 -0.43
C ASP A 41 10.14 1.27 -1.70
N LEU A 42 9.56 1.75 -2.81
CA LEU A 42 10.26 1.89 -4.08
C LEU A 42 11.39 2.92 -4.00
N ILE A 43 11.17 4.07 -3.35
CA ILE A 43 12.21 5.08 -3.15
C ILE A 43 13.35 4.50 -2.32
N LEU A 44 13.05 3.81 -1.23
CA LEU A 44 14.07 3.17 -0.40
C LEU A 44 14.89 2.17 -1.22
N LYS A 45 14.20 1.28 -1.96
CA LYS A 45 14.83 0.23 -2.78
C LYS A 45 15.59 0.76 -4.00
N SER A 46 15.22 1.92 -4.52
CA SER A 46 15.95 2.56 -5.62
C SER A 46 17.10 3.46 -5.14
N SER A 47 17.18 3.74 -3.85
CA SER A 47 18.23 4.60 -3.30
C SER A 47 19.58 3.86 -3.19
N GLY A 48 20.64 4.46 -3.73
CA GLY A 48 22.00 3.89 -3.67
C GLY A 48 22.69 3.99 -2.30
N ASN A 49 22.05 4.60 -1.31
CA ASN A 49 22.63 4.94 -0.01
C ASN A 49 22.00 4.17 1.16
N VAL A 50 21.35 3.03 0.89
CA VAL A 50 20.71 2.18 1.91
C VAL A 50 21.54 0.92 2.16
N SER A 51 21.62 0.49 3.42
CA SER A 51 22.33 -0.75 3.76
C SER A 51 21.61 -1.97 3.16
N GLU A 52 22.38 -3.01 2.84
CA GLU A 52 21.82 -4.25 2.30
C GLU A 52 20.80 -4.90 3.25
N SER A 53 21.00 -4.74 4.56
CA SER A 53 20.06 -5.20 5.58
C SER A 53 18.75 -4.43 5.59
N ALA A 54 18.79 -3.10 5.46
CA ALA A 54 17.60 -2.27 5.39
C ALA A 54 16.83 -2.56 4.09
N PHE A 55 17.53 -2.76 2.98
CA PHE A 55 16.91 -3.15 1.71
C PHE A 55 16.16 -4.49 1.79
N LYS A 56 16.75 -5.50 2.44
CA LYS A 56 16.18 -6.85 2.54
C LYS A 56 15.00 -6.94 3.50
N ASN A 57 15.00 -6.13 4.55
CA ASN A 57 14.03 -6.23 5.64
C ASN A 57 12.86 -5.24 5.50
N ALA A 58 13.02 -4.18 4.72
CA ALA A 58 11.97 -3.19 4.54
C ALA A 58 10.79 -3.75 3.72
N SER A 59 9.59 -3.40 4.16
CA SER A 59 8.32 -3.78 3.54
C SER A 59 7.39 -2.58 3.48
N TYR A 60 6.51 -2.50 2.48
CA TYR A 60 5.52 -1.42 2.34
C TYR A 60 4.72 -1.19 3.65
N GLU A 61 4.56 -2.24 4.47
CA GLU A 61 3.89 -2.18 5.77
C GLU A 61 4.59 -1.27 6.80
N ASP A 62 5.90 -1.05 6.68
CA ASP A 62 6.66 -0.13 7.54
C ASP A 62 6.19 1.33 7.40
N TRP A 63 5.49 1.62 6.30
CA TRP A 63 4.89 2.92 6.00
C TRP A 63 3.37 2.95 6.21
N ASP A 64 2.76 1.94 6.85
CA ASP A 64 1.32 1.93 7.22
C ASP A 64 1.04 2.71 8.53
N PHE A 65 1.17 4.03 8.47
CA PHE A 65 1.04 4.90 9.66
C PHE A 65 -0.36 4.88 10.31
N TYR A 66 -1.40 4.63 9.52
CA TYR A 66 -2.78 4.57 10.03
C TYR A 66 -3.22 3.15 10.37
N ASN A 67 -2.37 2.15 10.13
CA ASN A 67 -2.66 0.74 10.33
C ASN A 67 -3.96 0.34 9.59
N ILE A 68 -4.11 0.75 8.33
CA ILE A 68 -5.32 0.49 7.54
C ILE A 68 -5.09 -0.48 6.38
N LEU A 69 -3.85 -0.84 6.05
CA LEU A 69 -3.57 -1.67 4.88
C LEU A 69 -4.00 -3.12 5.08
N LYS A 70 -3.80 -3.65 6.28
CA LYS A 70 -4.20 -5.02 6.65
C LYS A 70 -5.62 -5.13 7.16
N SER A 71 -6.28 -6.22 6.79
CA SER A 71 -7.58 -6.59 7.35
C SER A 71 -7.47 -6.95 8.84
N LYS A 72 -8.61 -6.96 9.55
CA LYS A 72 -8.64 -7.42 10.95
C LYS A 72 -8.23 -8.89 11.07
N GLU A 73 -8.63 -9.75 10.12
CA GLU A 73 -8.26 -11.16 10.15
C GLU A 73 -6.75 -11.36 9.96
N GLU A 74 -6.14 -10.59 9.05
CA GLU A 74 -4.69 -10.64 8.79
C GLU A 74 -3.88 -10.26 10.02
N LYS A 75 -4.24 -9.15 10.69
CA LYS A 75 -3.60 -8.73 11.94
C LYS A 75 -3.71 -9.78 13.03
N GLN A 76 -4.84 -10.48 13.12
CA GLN A 76 -5.03 -11.53 14.11
C GLN A 76 -4.17 -12.77 13.81
N LYS A 77 -3.96 -13.09 12.53
CA LYS A 77 -3.03 -14.16 12.12
C LYS A 77 -1.59 -13.80 12.47
N ASP A 78 -1.16 -12.57 12.20
CA ASP A 78 0.20 -12.11 12.51
C ASP A 78 0.48 -12.13 14.02
N LYS A 79 -0.49 -11.68 14.82
CA LYS A 79 -0.39 -11.75 16.28
C LYS A 79 -0.20 -13.20 16.76
N LYS A 80 -1.02 -14.14 16.28
CA LYS A 80 -0.89 -15.56 16.64
C LYS A 80 0.46 -16.15 16.23
N LYS A 81 0.98 -15.79 15.04
CA LYS A 81 2.32 -16.22 14.59
C LYS A 81 3.40 -15.72 15.54
N SER A 82 3.35 -14.44 15.91
CA SER A 82 4.33 -13.84 16.82
C SER A 82 4.31 -14.48 18.22
N GLU A 83 3.11 -14.81 18.73
CA GLU A 83 2.94 -15.50 20.02
C GLU A 83 3.51 -16.93 19.98
N ILE A 84 3.28 -17.65 18.87
CA ILE A 84 3.83 -19.00 18.66
C ILE A 84 5.36 -18.96 18.56
N GLU A 85 5.94 -17.99 17.85
CA GLU A 85 7.39 -17.82 17.76
C GLU A 85 8.04 -17.45 19.10
N ALA A 86 7.43 -16.54 19.84
CA ALA A 86 7.88 -16.17 21.19
C ALA A 86 7.83 -17.38 22.13
N PHE A 87 6.75 -18.16 22.08
CA PHE A 87 6.62 -19.39 22.87
C PHE A 87 7.67 -20.44 22.49
N LYS A 88 7.93 -20.66 21.19
CA LYS A 88 9.00 -21.56 20.74
C LYS A 88 10.38 -21.11 21.22
N LYS A 89 10.67 -19.81 21.19
CA LYS A 89 11.94 -19.26 21.69
C LYS A 89 12.09 -19.44 23.20
N PHE A 90 11.00 -19.27 23.95
CA PHE A 90 10.97 -19.52 25.40
C PHE A 90 11.21 -21.01 25.74
N MET A 91 10.55 -21.91 25.01
CA MET A 91 10.66 -23.37 25.20
C MET A 91 11.96 -23.98 24.66
N GLY A 92 12.58 -23.33 23.65
CA GLY A 92 13.79 -23.79 22.98
C GLY A 92 15.10 -23.27 23.58
N GLY A 93 15.05 -22.59 24.73
CA GLY A 93 16.22 -22.13 25.46
C GLY A 93 17.03 -23.29 26.05
N LYS A 94 18.09 -23.70 25.34
CA LYS A 94 19.35 -24.09 25.98
C LYS A 94 20.27 -22.90 26.02
#